data_AF-A0A834WCK3-F1
#
_entry.id   AF-A0A834WCK3-F1
#
_cell.length_a   1.000
_cell.length_b   1.000
_cell.length_c   1.000
_cell.angle_alpha   90.00
_cell.angle_beta   90.00
_cell.angle_gamma   90.00
#
_symmetry.space_group_name_H-M   'P 1'
#
loop_
_entity.id
_entity.type
_entity.pdbx_description
1 polymer ?
#
loop_
_entity_poly.entity_id
_entity_poly.type
_entity_poly.pdbx_seq_one_letter_code
_entity_poly.pdbx_strand_id
1 'polypeptide(L)'
;MKAALKGRYDIDKNGGAAATLAVNAGDVKLRASIADATVVNGPSLTGLALAVEKPGSFIVDYNVPKKDLRFQFMNTVRIAEKPLNLTYMHSRGDNRTILDGTLIFDSSNRVSANHTASYQTSSKMLGLEWSRNSKQTGCFKIIASLNLADESKVPKVSAETTWNFEM
;
A
#
# COMPACT_ATOMS: atom_id res chain seq x y z
N MET A 1 6.65 7.57 27.35
CA MET A 1 6.30 6.48 26.41
C MET A 1 4.78 6.31 26.44
N LYS A 2 4.13 6.09 25.29
CA LYS A 2 2.67 5.85 25.22
C LYS A 2 2.41 4.46 24.64
N ALA A 3 1.75 3.60 25.40
CA ALA A 3 1.34 2.27 24.97
C ALA A 3 -0.19 2.21 24.79
N ALA A 4 -0.64 1.43 23.81
CA ALA A 4 -2.05 1.18 23.55
C ALA A 4 -2.25 -0.33 23.37
N LEU A 5 -3.26 -0.86 24.04
CA LEU A 5 -3.74 -2.23 23.87
C LEU A 5 -5.17 -2.17 23.33
N LYS A 6 -5.41 -2.85 22.22
CA LYS A 6 -6.73 -2.95 21.59
C LYS A 6 -7.09 -4.42 21.40
N GLY A 7 -8.13 -4.86 22.10
CA GLY A 7 -8.75 -6.17 21.92
C GLY A 7 -10.02 -6.07 21.08
N ARG A 8 -10.33 -7.11 20.32
CA ARG A 8 -11.62 -7.35 19.68
C ARG A 8 -11.99 -8.81 19.84
N TYR A 9 -13.28 -9.08 20.02
CA TYR A 9 -13.83 -10.42 20.17
C TYR A 9 -15.22 -10.45 19.52
N ASP A 10 -15.39 -11.27 18.49
CA ASP A 10 -16.66 -11.50 17.80
C ASP A 10 -17.23 -12.87 18.19
N ILE A 11 -18.55 -12.95 18.42
CA ILE A 11 -19.26 -14.13 18.98
C ILE A 11 -19.98 -14.94 17.88
N ASP A 12 -19.89 -14.51 16.63
CA ASP A 12 -20.57 -15.18 15.51
C ASP A 12 -20.00 -16.60 15.26
N LYS A 13 -20.64 -17.41 14.40
CA LYS A 13 -20.30 -18.83 14.13
C LYS A 13 -18.82 -19.12 13.76
N ASN A 14 -18.02 -18.07 13.55
CA ASN A 14 -16.58 -18.11 13.26
C ASN A 14 -15.73 -17.34 14.29
N GLY A 15 -16.23 -17.19 15.52
CA GLY A 15 -15.73 -16.27 16.55
C GLY A 15 -14.22 -16.16 16.64
N GLY A 16 -13.71 -14.98 16.27
CA GLY A 16 -12.29 -14.66 16.24
C GLY A 16 -11.93 -13.66 17.33
N ALA A 17 -10.85 -13.92 18.05
CA ALA A 17 -10.22 -12.95 18.93
C ALA A 17 -9.07 -12.24 18.22
N ALA A 18 -8.97 -10.93 18.37
CA ALA A 18 -7.83 -10.15 17.89
C ALA A 18 -7.29 -9.28 19.01
N ALA A 19 -5.96 -9.20 19.11
CA ALA A 19 -5.26 -8.37 20.07
C ALA A 19 -4.18 -7.57 19.35
N THR A 20 -4.11 -6.27 19.61
CA THR A 20 -3.06 -5.38 19.08
C THR A 20 -2.43 -4.62 20.22
N LEU A 21 -1.11 -4.77 20.38
CA LEU A 21 -0.25 -4.00 21.25
C LEU A 21 0.51 -2.99 20.40
N ALA A 22 0.48 -1.71 20.76
CA ALA A 22 1.26 -0.68 20.09
C ALA A 22 2.00 0.18 21.13
N VAL A 23 3.27 0.44 20.88
CA VAL A 23 4.13 1.25 21.74
C VAL A 23 4.76 2.35 20.91
N ASN A 24 4.57 3.60 21.32
CA ASN A 24 5.24 4.74 20.72
C ASN A 24 6.53 5.07 21.50
N ALA A 25 7.64 5.05 20.77
CA ALA A 25 8.99 5.40 21.23
C ALA A 25 9.51 6.57 20.37
N GLY A 26 9.24 7.81 20.83
CA GLY A 26 9.53 9.02 20.05
C GLY A 26 8.66 9.09 18.79
N ASP A 27 9.29 9.25 17.64
CA ASP A 27 8.62 9.29 16.33
C ASP A 27 8.27 7.91 15.76
N VAL A 28 8.74 6.84 16.41
CA VAL A 28 8.56 5.47 15.93
C VAL A 28 7.50 4.77 16.75
N LYS A 29 6.62 4.04 16.07
CA LYS A 29 5.60 3.19 16.66
C LYS A 29 5.90 1.74 16.34
N LEU A 30 6.06 0.94 17.39
CA LEU A 30 6.13 -0.50 17.30
C LEU A 30 4.72 -1.06 17.50
N ARG A 31 4.31 -2.01 16.67
CA ARG A 31 3.02 -2.68 16.74
C ARG A 31 3.22 -4.17 16.66
N ALA A 32 2.58 -4.91 17.55
CA ALA A 32 2.40 -6.34 17.47
C ALA A 32 0.90 -6.63 17.45
N SER A 33 0.43 -7.42 16.50
CA SER A 33 -0.98 -7.79 16.40
C SER A 33 -1.16 -9.27 16.15
N ILE A 34 -2.21 -9.85 16.72
CA ILE A 34 -2.69 -11.21 16.48
C ILE A 34 -4.14 -11.08 16.03
N ALA A 35 -4.54 -11.84 15.03
CA ALA A 35 -5.90 -11.87 14.50
C ALA A 35 -6.38 -13.32 14.38
N ASP A 36 -7.69 -13.55 14.49
CA ASP A 36 -8.31 -14.87 14.37
C ASP A 36 -7.79 -15.91 15.36
N ALA A 37 -7.37 -15.48 16.56
CA ALA A 37 -6.95 -16.41 17.60
C ALA A 37 -8.13 -17.25 18.06
N THR A 38 -8.10 -18.54 17.74
CA THR A 38 -9.06 -19.53 18.24
C THR A 38 -8.44 -20.27 19.42
N VAL A 39 -9.21 -20.45 20.49
CA VAL A 39 -8.80 -21.21 21.69
C VAL A 39 -9.37 -22.64 21.65
N VAL A 40 -10.22 -22.94 20.65
CA VAL A 40 -10.83 -24.27 20.48
C VAL A 40 -9.76 -25.24 19.98
N ASN A 41 -9.43 -26.25 20.80
CA ASN A 41 -8.37 -27.26 20.59
C ASN A 41 -6.91 -26.79 20.77
N GLY A 42 -6.69 -25.64 21.42
CA GLY A 42 -5.36 -25.12 21.76
C GLY A 42 -5.09 -23.74 21.15
N PRO A 43 -4.08 -23.01 21.64
CA PRO A 43 -3.79 -21.66 21.15
C PRO A 43 -3.25 -21.74 19.72
N SER A 44 -4.05 -21.32 18.73
CA SER A 44 -3.54 -21.07 17.38
C SER A 44 -3.17 -19.58 17.25
N LEU A 45 -1.89 -19.32 16.98
CA LEU A 45 -1.37 -17.97 16.68
C LEU A 45 -1.49 -17.69 15.18
N THR A 46 -2.71 -17.72 14.68
CA THR A 46 -3.05 -17.23 13.35
C THR A 46 -2.90 -15.70 13.33
N GLY A 47 -2.57 -15.14 12.16
CA GLY A 47 -2.55 -13.68 11.97
C GLY A 47 -1.49 -12.87 12.75
N LEU A 48 -0.49 -13.50 13.40
CA LEU A 48 0.57 -12.76 14.09
C LEU A 48 1.35 -11.87 13.11
N ALA A 49 1.41 -10.56 13.39
CA ALA A 49 2.16 -9.58 12.62
C ALA A 49 2.91 -8.61 13.54
N LEU A 50 4.12 -8.24 13.11
CA LEU A 50 4.96 -7.26 13.77
C LEU A 50 5.21 -6.09 12.81
N ALA A 51 5.09 -4.86 13.29
CA ALA A 51 5.35 -3.69 12.48
C ALA A 51 6.13 -2.62 13.23
N VAL A 52 6.99 -1.92 12.51
CA VAL A 52 7.68 -0.72 12.96
C VAL A 52 7.36 0.38 11.96
N GLU A 53 6.72 1.45 12.41
CA GLU A 53 6.30 2.55 11.55
C GLU A 53 6.75 3.90 12.10
N LYS A 54 7.26 4.76 11.21
CA LYS A 54 7.40 6.20 11.46
C LYS A 54 6.36 6.90 10.58
N PRO A 55 5.33 7.56 11.16
CA PRO A 55 4.30 8.24 10.39
C PRO A 55 4.89 9.18 9.34
N GLY A 56 4.43 9.05 8.09
CA GLY A 56 4.89 9.87 6.97
C GLY A 56 6.31 9.56 6.45
N SER A 57 6.99 8.54 6.98
CA SER A 57 8.36 8.21 6.57
C SER A 57 8.53 6.75 6.14
N PHE A 58 8.19 5.78 6.99
CA PHE A 58 8.31 4.37 6.61
C PHE A 58 7.42 3.46 7.42
N ILE A 59 7.15 2.29 6.87
CA ILE A 59 6.49 1.17 7.52
C ILE A 59 7.27 -0.10 7.15
N VAL A 60 7.68 -0.86 8.16
CA VAL A 60 8.21 -2.21 7.99
C VAL A 60 7.24 -3.14 8.69
N ASP A 61 6.59 -4.02 7.94
CA ASP A 61 5.56 -4.94 8.42
C ASP A 61 5.97 -6.38 8.10
N TYR A 62 5.89 -7.26 9.09
CA TYR A 62 6.23 -8.67 8.98
C TYR A 62 5.04 -9.52 9.40
N ASN A 63 4.50 -10.29 8.46
CA ASN A 63 3.47 -11.28 8.71
C ASN A 63 4.13 -12.62 9.02
N VAL A 64 4.03 -13.07 10.28
CA VAL A 64 4.76 -14.24 10.78
C VAL A 64 4.26 -15.54 10.13
N PRO A 65 2.95 -15.83 10.06
CA PRO A 65 2.47 -17.05 9.40
C PRO A 65 2.83 -17.13 7.92
N LYS A 66 2.73 -16.00 7.20
CA LYS A 66 3.06 -15.93 5.77
C LYS A 66 4.56 -15.83 5.49
N LYS A 67 5.38 -15.61 6.53
CA LYS A 67 6.80 -15.26 6.42
C LYS A 67 7.05 -14.13 5.41
N ASP A 68 6.09 -13.21 5.32
CA ASP A 68 6.11 -12.11 4.35
C ASP A 68 6.56 -10.83 5.03
N LEU A 69 7.52 -10.15 4.40
CA LEU A 69 8.10 -8.91 4.87
C LEU A 69 7.80 -7.82 3.83
N ARG A 70 7.16 -6.75 4.28
CA ARG A 70 6.82 -5.60 3.46
C ARG A 70 7.52 -4.36 3.99
N PHE A 71 8.24 -3.71 3.09
CA PHE A 71 8.81 -2.39 3.32
C PHE A 71 7.99 -1.36 2.57
N GLN A 72 7.68 -0.25 3.21
CA GLN A 72 7.10 0.92 2.59
C GLN A 72 7.90 2.14 3.05
N PHE A 73 8.38 2.93 2.11
CA PHE A 73 9.07 4.19 2.37
C PHE A 73 8.30 5.30 1.67
N MET A 74 8.00 6.35 2.42
CA MET A 74 7.26 7.51 1.97
C MET A 74 8.17 8.72 2.12
N ASN A 75 8.23 9.54 1.09
CA ASN A 75 8.94 10.80 1.12
C ASN A 75 8.16 11.85 0.33
N THR A 76 8.17 13.10 0.80
CA THR A 76 7.56 14.22 0.10
C THR A 76 8.64 15.22 -0.25
N VAL A 77 8.86 15.43 -1.54
CA VAL A 77 9.81 16.41 -2.07
C VAL A 77 9.03 17.58 -2.65
N ARG A 78 9.54 18.80 -2.58
CA ARG A 78 8.93 19.95 -3.26
C ARG A 78 9.64 20.21 -4.58
N ILE A 79 8.89 20.17 -5.68
CA ILE A 79 9.36 20.53 -7.02
C ILE A 79 8.61 21.80 -7.42
N ALA A 80 9.32 22.89 -7.70
CA ALA A 80 8.70 24.18 -8.03
C ALA A 80 7.60 24.60 -7.03
N GLU A 81 7.89 24.46 -5.73
CA GLU A 81 6.96 24.73 -4.60
C GLU A 81 5.74 23.80 -4.51
N LYS A 82 5.62 22.82 -5.41
CA LYS A 82 4.55 21.82 -5.41
C LYS A 82 5.00 20.52 -4.75
N PRO A 83 4.16 19.90 -3.89
CA PRO A 83 4.52 18.64 -3.26
C PRO A 83 4.43 17.48 -4.25
N LEU A 84 5.55 16.75 -4.36
CA LEU A 84 5.68 15.44 -4.99
C LEU A 84 5.78 14.40 -3.88
N ASN A 85 4.74 13.59 -3.73
CA ASN A 85 4.73 12.45 -2.82
C ASN A 85 5.28 11.23 -3.54
N LEU A 86 6.29 10.60 -2.95
CA LEU A 86 6.92 9.39 -3.44
C LEU A 86 6.69 8.28 -2.44
N THR A 87 6.19 7.15 -2.91
CA THR A 87 6.02 5.94 -2.12
C THR A 87 6.73 4.79 -2.81
N TYR A 88 7.74 4.23 -2.15
CA TYR A 88 8.33 2.96 -2.52
C TYR A 88 7.75 1.85 -1.65
N MET A 89 7.35 0.75 -2.25
CA MET A 89 6.89 -0.43 -1.53
C MET A 89 7.52 -1.69 -2.11
N HIS A 90 8.03 -2.55 -1.25
CA HIS A 90 8.56 -3.84 -1.63
C HIS A 90 8.03 -4.92 -0.70
N SER A 91 7.33 -5.91 -1.26
CA SER A 91 6.81 -7.07 -0.54
C SER A 91 7.61 -8.30 -0.94
N ARG A 92 8.20 -8.98 0.03
CA ARG A 92 9.01 -10.19 -0.20
C ARG A 92 8.16 -11.40 -0.60
N GLY A 93 6.96 -11.55 -0.05
CA GLY A 93 6.07 -12.69 -0.31
C GLY A 93 5.69 -12.80 -1.78
N ASP A 94 5.29 -11.68 -2.37
CA ASP A 94 4.94 -11.61 -3.79
C ASP A 94 6.14 -11.25 -4.69
N ASN A 95 7.31 -10.98 -4.10
CA ASN A 95 8.49 -10.36 -4.74
C ASN A 95 8.11 -9.18 -5.65
N ARG A 96 7.20 -8.34 -5.14
CA ARG A 96 6.62 -7.21 -5.86
C ARG A 96 7.20 -5.90 -5.35
N THR A 97 7.71 -5.11 -6.29
CA THR A 97 8.17 -3.75 -6.07
C THR A 97 7.19 -2.78 -6.72
N ILE A 98 6.81 -1.73 -6.00
CA ILE A 98 5.96 -0.64 -6.48
C ILE A 98 6.65 0.68 -6.16
N LEU A 99 6.68 1.57 -7.15
CA LEU A 99 7.12 2.94 -7.05
C LEU A 99 5.96 3.82 -7.47
N ASP A 100 5.39 4.55 -6.53
CA ASP A 100 4.28 5.48 -6.75
C ASP A 100 4.76 6.92 -6.56
N GLY A 101 4.36 7.80 -7.47
CA GLY A 101 4.75 9.20 -7.51
C GLY A 101 3.56 10.08 -7.83
N THR A 102 3.07 10.80 -6.83
CA THR A 102 1.93 11.71 -6.96
C THR A 102 2.38 13.17 -6.89
N LEU A 103 2.23 13.89 -7.99
CA LEU A 103 2.49 15.33 -8.10
C LEU A 103 1.17 16.11 -8.01
N ILE A 104 1.11 17.07 -7.09
CA ILE A 104 -0.06 17.93 -6.89
C ILE A 104 0.21 19.29 -7.52
N PHE A 105 -0.53 19.67 -8.57
CA PHE A 105 -0.25 20.88 -9.35
C PHE A 105 -0.87 22.15 -8.77
N ASP A 106 -2.03 22.05 -8.12
CA ASP A 106 -2.78 23.18 -7.60
C ASP A 106 -2.85 23.11 -6.06
N SER A 107 -2.75 24.27 -5.39
CA SER A 107 -2.87 24.37 -3.92
C SER A 107 -4.24 23.93 -3.41
N SER A 108 -5.26 23.97 -4.28
CA SER A 108 -6.62 23.49 -3.98
C SER A 108 -6.79 21.97 -4.19
N ASN A 109 -5.71 21.25 -4.52
CA ASN A 109 -5.72 19.81 -4.84
C ASN A 109 -6.74 19.43 -5.94
N ARG A 110 -6.99 20.35 -6.87
CA ARG A 110 -7.98 20.17 -7.96
C ARG A 110 -7.40 19.41 -9.15
N VAL A 111 -6.07 19.41 -9.28
CA VAL A 111 -5.34 18.71 -10.34
C VAL A 111 -4.16 17.97 -9.72
N SER A 112 -4.12 16.66 -9.92
CA SER A 112 -2.99 15.80 -9.56
C SER A 112 -2.63 14.89 -10.73
N ALA A 113 -1.34 14.56 -10.85
CA ALA A 113 -0.90 13.44 -11.68
C ALA A 113 -0.27 12.39 -10.77
N ASN A 114 -0.63 11.14 -11.01
CA ASN A 114 0.00 9.99 -10.37
C ASN A 114 0.69 9.13 -11.43
N HIS A 115 1.93 8.74 -11.16
CA HIS A 115 2.66 7.73 -11.90
C HIS A 115 3.02 6.58 -10.96
N THR A 116 2.57 5.38 -11.30
CA THR A 116 2.90 4.16 -10.57
C THR A 116 3.64 3.22 -11.50
N ALA A 117 4.90 2.92 -11.17
CA ALA A 117 5.64 1.83 -11.79
C ALA A 117 5.60 0.61 -10.85
N SER A 118 5.33 -0.56 -11.39
CA SER A 118 5.32 -1.81 -10.63
C SER A 118 6.08 -2.90 -11.36
N TYR A 119 6.79 -3.69 -10.60
CA TYR A 119 7.49 -4.86 -11.10
C TYR A 119 7.25 -6.03 -10.16
N GLN A 120 6.70 -7.11 -10.70
CA GLN A 120 6.50 -8.35 -9.98
C GLN A 120 7.50 -9.38 -10.50
N THR A 121 8.49 -9.74 -9.68
CA THR A 121 9.58 -10.63 -10.08
C THR A 121 9.09 -12.05 -10.32
N SER A 122 8.13 -12.51 -9.52
CA SER A 122 7.56 -13.87 -9.57
C SER A 122 6.84 -14.15 -10.89
N SER A 123 6.04 -13.20 -11.38
CA SER A 123 5.35 -13.27 -12.67
C SER A 123 6.13 -12.61 -13.82
N LYS A 124 7.30 -12.02 -13.53
CA LYS A 124 8.08 -11.15 -14.42
C LYS A 124 7.23 -10.07 -15.12
N MET A 125 6.21 -9.58 -14.43
CA MET A 125 5.27 -8.61 -14.98
C MET A 125 5.75 -7.19 -14.66
N LEU A 126 5.94 -6.39 -15.71
CA LEU A 126 6.13 -4.95 -15.62
C LEU A 126 4.78 -4.27 -15.80
N GLY A 127 4.48 -3.30 -14.96
CA GLY A 127 3.28 -2.46 -15.05
C GLY A 127 3.65 -1.00 -14.90
N LEU A 128 3.12 -0.15 -15.76
CA LEU A 128 3.19 1.29 -15.67
C LEU A 128 1.76 1.82 -15.68
N GLU A 129 1.42 2.61 -14.69
CA GLU A 129 0.16 3.33 -14.61
C GLU A 129 0.45 4.82 -14.55
N TRP A 130 -0.24 5.59 -15.39
CA TRP A 130 -0.25 7.03 -15.35
C TRP A 130 -1.69 7.50 -15.29
N SER A 131 -2.02 8.32 -14.31
CA SER A 131 -3.31 8.96 -14.23
C SER A 131 -3.18 10.45 -13.97
N ARG A 132 -4.17 11.20 -14.45
CA ARG A 132 -4.39 12.58 -14.07
C ARG A 132 -5.81 12.73 -13.58
N ASN A 133 -5.95 13.25 -12.38
CA ASN A 133 -7.24 13.62 -11.82
C ASN A 133 -7.41 15.14 -11.93
N SER A 134 -8.51 15.59 -12.53
CA SER A 134 -8.87 17.01 -12.63
C SER A 134 -10.36 17.19 -12.45
N LYS A 135 -10.75 18.07 -11.52
CA LYS A 135 -12.16 18.42 -11.28
C LYS A 135 -12.77 19.29 -12.39
N GLN A 136 -11.96 19.87 -13.28
CA GLN A 136 -12.43 20.82 -14.31
C GLN A 136 -12.34 20.26 -15.74
N THR A 137 -11.35 19.42 -16.03
CA THR A 137 -11.01 19.00 -17.39
C THR A 137 -11.13 17.49 -17.60
N GLY A 138 -11.85 16.80 -16.72
CA GLY A 138 -11.98 15.34 -16.72
C GLY A 138 -10.75 14.63 -16.14
N CYS A 139 -10.93 13.35 -15.83
CA CYS A 139 -9.87 12.47 -15.35
C CYS A 139 -9.44 11.51 -16.46
N PHE A 140 -8.18 11.13 -16.52
CA PHE A 140 -7.74 10.04 -17.39
C PHE A 140 -6.85 9.06 -16.64
N LYS A 141 -6.81 7.83 -17.15
CA LYS A 141 -5.97 6.75 -16.66
C LYS A 141 -5.43 5.96 -17.85
N ILE A 142 -4.13 5.79 -17.89
CA ILE A 142 -3.41 4.97 -18.87
C ILE A 142 -2.66 3.90 -18.10
N ILE A 143 -2.87 2.64 -18.50
CA ILE A 143 -2.23 1.48 -17.90
C ILE A 143 -1.53 0.72 -19.02
N ALA A 144 -0.24 0.51 -18.87
CA ALA A 144 0.55 -0.36 -19.72
C ALA A 144 1.10 -1.51 -18.87
N SER A 145 1.05 -2.73 -19.39
CA SER A 145 1.65 -3.89 -18.75
C SER A 145 2.36 -4.76 -19.76
N LEU A 146 3.48 -5.34 -19.37
CA LEU A 146 4.28 -6.22 -20.20
C LEU A 146 4.69 -7.43 -19.38
N ASN A 147 4.33 -8.61 -19.87
CA ASN A 147 4.81 -9.85 -19.29
C ASN A 147 6.15 -10.21 -19.95
N LEU A 148 7.22 -10.26 -19.16
CA LEU A 148 8.55 -10.65 -19.65
C LEU A 148 8.77 -12.17 -19.64
N ALA A 149 7.86 -12.93 -19.06
CA ALA A 149 7.92 -14.39 -19.08
C ALA A 149 7.41 -14.98 -20.41
N ASP A 150 6.56 -14.24 -21.14
CA ASP A 150 6.01 -14.68 -22.42
C ASP A 150 7.08 -14.60 -23.53
N GLU A 151 7.11 -15.59 -24.42
CA GLU A 151 8.02 -15.59 -25.57
C GLU A 151 7.77 -14.39 -26.50
N SER A 152 6.49 -14.04 -26.68
CA SER A 152 6.05 -12.87 -27.43
C SER A 152 5.79 -11.70 -26.47
N LYS A 153 6.75 -10.76 -26.41
CA LYS A 153 6.75 -9.60 -25.52
C LYS A 153 5.82 -8.49 -26.02
N VAL A 154 4.52 -8.78 -26.11
CA VAL A 154 3.52 -7.81 -26.56
C VAL A 154 2.97 -7.03 -25.36
N PRO A 155 3.16 -5.70 -25.28
CA PRO A 155 2.61 -4.91 -24.20
C PRO A 155 1.09 -4.80 -24.33
N LYS A 156 0.38 -4.96 -23.22
CA LYS A 156 -1.05 -4.67 -23.11
C LYS A 156 -1.21 -3.24 -22.61
N VAL A 157 -1.82 -2.39 -23.44
CA VAL A 157 -2.07 -0.99 -23.13
C VAL A 157 -3.57 -0.74 -23.08
N SER A 158 -4.02 -0.04 -22.05
CA SER A 158 -5.41 0.39 -21.84
C SER A 158 -5.41 1.87 -21.49
N ALA A 159 -6.35 2.62 -22.06
CA ALA A 159 -6.54 4.03 -21.77
C ALA A 159 -8.03 4.30 -21.51
N GLU A 160 -8.32 5.02 -20.44
CA GLU A 160 -9.66 5.39 -20.02
C GLU A 160 -9.69 6.91 -19.74
N THR A 161 -10.81 7.54 -20.08
CA THR A 161 -11.09 8.95 -19.79
C THR A 161 -12.49 9.09 -19.22
N THR A 162 -12.65 9.93 -18.21
CA THR A 162 -13.91 10.15 -17.50
C THR A 162 -14.24 11.64 -17.49
N TRP A 163 -15.45 11.97 -17.93
CA TRP A 163 -15.97 13.32 -17.97
C TRP A 163 -17.24 13.41 -17.14
N ASN A 164 -17.25 14.29 -16.14
CA ASN A 164 -18.44 14.57 -15.35
C ASN A 164 -19.02 15.89 -15.84
N PHE A 165 -20.26 15.88 -16.32
CA PHE A 165 -21.01 17.06 -16.68
C PHE A 165 -22.06 17.31 -15.60
N GLU A 166 -21.96 18.43 -14.88
CA GLU A 166 -23.08 18.93 -14.07
C GLU A 166 -24.04 19.66 -15.03
N MET A 167 -25.29 19.19 -15.11
CA MET A 167 -26.40 19.86 -15.79
C MET A 167 -27.23 20.66 -14.79
#